data_AF-A0A968ZMX9-F1
#
_entry.id   AF-A0A968ZMX9-F1
#
_cell.length_a   1.000
_cell.length_b   1.000
_cell.length_c   1.000
_cell.angle_alpha   90.00
_cell.angle_beta   90.00
_cell.angle_gamma   90.00
#
_symmetry.space_group_name_H-M   'P 1'
#
loop_
_entity.id
_entity.type
_entity.pdbx_description
1 polymer ?
#
loop_
_entity_poly.entity_id
_entity_poly.type
_entity_poly.pdbx_seq_one_letter_code
_entity_poly.pdbx_strand_id
1 'polypeptide(L)'
;MARVQPEAPTHAIGTVKGPGETGNQYVFITANTQQIKIGEFVSYRLATEDHDPCDILGKISACTLVDHLPDRIFADTEIDPSAIASLIGFKYASPEIYEVAVDVVGYFHPSLGFINPRQPPKPGAKVCLVDDLTLCRILNKKQRGEVGSATMVLAVANRD
;
A
#
# COMPACT_ATOMS: atom_id res chain seq x y z
N MET A 1 16.04 24.90 17.24
CA MET A 1 14.65 24.44 17.01
C MET A 1 14.61 23.75 15.65
N ALA A 2 15.03 22.49 15.58
CA ALA A 2 15.07 21.74 14.33
C ALA A 2 13.66 21.23 14.00
N ARG A 3 13.14 21.60 12.83
CA ARG A 3 11.92 21.00 12.26
C ARG A 3 12.20 19.52 12.04
N VAL A 4 11.55 18.67 12.83
CA VAL A 4 11.45 17.24 12.53
C VAL A 4 10.59 17.12 11.26
N GLN A 5 11.24 16.93 10.12
CA GLN A 5 10.55 16.49 8.90
C GLN A 5 9.98 15.10 9.19
N PRO A 6 8.68 14.85 8.94
CA PRO A 6 8.15 13.50 9.08
C PRO A 6 8.83 12.62 8.04
N GLU A 7 9.62 11.65 8.49
CA GLU A 7 10.30 10.70 7.61
C GLU A 7 9.27 10.09 6.66
N ALA A 8 9.53 10.19 5.35
CA ALA A 8 8.74 9.49 4.36
C ALA A 8 8.78 7.99 4.68
N PRO A 9 7.68 7.23 4.50
CA PRO A 9 7.71 5.79 4.73
C PRO A 9 8.74 5.22 3.75
N THR A 10 9.87 4.75 4.29
CA THR A 10 11.13 4.66 3.54
C THR A 10 11.20 3.46 2.61
N HIS A 11 10.12 2.68 2.51
CA HIS A 11 10.05 1.52 1.63
C HIS A 11 8.69 1.43 0.91
N ALA A 12 8.62 2.06 -0.27
CA ALA A 12 7.51 1.86 -1.19
C ALA A 12 7.57 0.43 -1.74
N ILE A 13 6.52 -0.35 -1.47
CA ILE A 13 6.40 -1.75 -1.89
C ILE A 13 5.69 -1.90 -3.24
N GLY A 14 5.11 -0.81 -3.76
CA GLY A 14 4.38 -0.86 -5.03
C GLY A 14 3.86 0.50 -5.50
N THR A 15 3.26 0.49 -6.69
CA THR A 15 2.67 1.68 -7.32
C THR A 15 1.22 1.42 -7.69
N VAL A 16 0.31 2.33 -7.33
CA VAL A 16 -1.12 2.21 -7.64
C VAL A 16 -1.34 2.20 -9.15
N LYS A 17 -2.02 1.16 -9.64
CA LYS A 17 -2.49 1.04 -11.02
C LYS A 17 -3.83 1.78 -11.19
N GLY A 18 -4.74 1.63 -10.23
CA GLY A 18 -6.05 2.26 -10.28
C GLY A 18 -7.06 1.63 -9.32
N PRO A 19 -8.37 1.89 -9.53
CA PRO A 19 -9.43 1.26 -8.74
C PRO A 19 -9.46 -0.26 -8.96
N GLY A 20 -9.91 -0.99 -7.94
CA GLY A 20 -10.11 -2.44 -8.01
C GLY A 20 -11.52 -2.81 -8.49
N GLU A 21 -11.91 -4.05 -8.23
CA GLU A 21 -13.22 -4.57 -8.66
C GLU A 21 -14.39 -3.98 -7.86
N THR A 22 -14.12 -3.57 -6.62
CA THR A 22 -15.11 -2.96 -5.74
C THR A 22 -14.84 -1.47 -5.52
N GLY A 23 -15.90 -0.70 -5.21
CA GLY A 23 -15.80 0.76 -5.01
C GLY A 23 -14.93 1.21 -3.84
N ASN A 24 -14.54 0.29 -2.94
CA ASN A 24 -13.67 0.56 -1.79
C ASN A 24 -12.34 -0.20 -1.89
N GLN A 25 -11.94 -0.59 -3.09
CA GLN A 25 -10.72 -1.33 -3.35
C GLN A 25 -9.88 -0.62 -4.41
N TYR A 26 -8.57 -0.77 -4.30
CA TYR A 26 -7.63 -0.35 -5.33
C TYR A 26 -6.62 -1.46 -5.60
N VAL A 27 -5.97 -1.37 -6.76
CA VAL A 27 -4.92 -2.32 -7.17
C VAL A 27 -3.61 -1.57 -7.30
N PHE A 28 -2.55 -2.12 -6.73
CA PHE A 28 -1.19 -1.68 -6.98
C PHE A 28 -0.36 -2.79 -7.62
N ILE A 29 0.65 -2.40 -8.37
CA ILE A 29 1.60 -3.31 -9.00
C ILE A 29 2.91 -3.33 -8.23
N THR A 30 3.51 -4.51 -8.12
CA THR A 30 4.83 -4.71 -7.55
C THR A 30 5.58 -5.85 -8.24
N ALA A 31 6.91 -5.75 -8.27
CA ALA A 31 7.81 -6.83 -8.68
C ALA A 31 8.44 -7.54 -7.47
N ASN A 32 8.18 -7.07 -6.24
CA ASN A 32 8.71 -7.66 -5.02
C ASN A 32 7.57 -8.17 -4.14
N THR A 33 7.39 -9.49 -4.13
CA THR A 33 6.34 -10.17 -3.36
C THR A 33 6.78 -10.57 -1.95
N GLN A 34 8.06 -10.40 -1.58
CA GLN A 34 8.58 -10.86 -0.27
C GLN A 34 7.82 -10.26 0.92
N GLN A 35 7.29 -9.05 0.74
CA GLN A 35 6.56 -8.30 1.76
C GLN A 35 5.04 -8.36 1.59
N ILE A 36 4.54 -9.07 0.58
CA ILE A 36 3.11 -9.15 0.27
C ILE A 36 2.51 -10.36 0.97
N LYS A 37 1.63 -10.12 1.93
CA LYS A 37 0.89 -11.16 2.65
C LYS A 37 -0.59 -10.80 2.68
N ILE A 38 -1.45 -11.76 2.39
CA ILE A 38 -2.90 -11.56 2.47
C ILE A 38 -3.29 -11.28 3.93
N GLY A 39 -4.11 -10.25 4.14
CA GLY A 39 -4.51 -9.78 5.47
C GLY A 39 -3.55 -8.76 6.10
N GLU A 40 -2.38 -8.53 5.50
CA GLU A 40 -1.41 -7.53 5.97
C GLU A 40 -1.89 -6.11 5.66
N PHE A 41 -1.33 -5.14 6.39
CA PHE A 41 -1.68 -3.74 6.24
C PHE A 41 -0.64 -2.96 5.45
N VAL A 42 -1.15 -2.10 4.57
CA VAL A 42 -0.37 -1.19 3.74
C VAL A 42 -0.96 0.21 3.83
N SER A 43 -0.18 1.22 3.49
CA SER A 43 -0.66 2.59 3.47
C SER A 43 -0.30 3.31 2.19
N TYR A 44 -1.10 4.31 1.86
CA TYR A 44 -0.74 5.31 0.89
C TYR A 44 -0.98 6.69 1.50
N ARG A 45 -0.19 7.67 1.06
CA ARG A 45 -0.35 9.05 1.51
C ARG A 45 -1.37 9.75 0.65
N LEU A 46 -2.39 10.31 1.29
CA LEU A 46 -3.37 11.19 0.65
C LEU A 46 -3.04 12.63 1.04
N ALA A 47 -2.66 13.44 0.06
CA ALA A 47 -2.53 14.87 0.24
C ALA A 47 -3.86 15.53 -0.12
N THR A 48 -4.45 16.25 0.83
CA THR A 48 -5.64 17.08 0.64
C THR A 48 -5.24 18.54 0.66
N GLU A 49 -5.90 19.39 -0.14
CA GLU A 49 -5.57 20.82 -0.19
C GLU A 49 -5.85 21.55 1.15
N ASP A 50 -6.83 21.05 1.92
CA ASP A 50 -7.32 21.69 3.14
C ASP A 50 -6.74 21.11 4.45
N HIS A 51 -6.02 19.99 4.40
CA HIS A 51 -5.53 19.29 5.60
C HIS A 51 -4.13 18.70 5.40
N ASP A 52 -3.43 18.52 6.52
CA ASP A 52 -2.15 17.82 6.56
C ASP A 52 -2.27 16.43 5.89
N PRO A 53 -1.24 16.01 5.14
CA PRO A 53 -1.26 14.72 4.46
C PRO A 53 -1.49 13.59 5.45
N CYS A 54 -2.45 12.74 5.15
CA CYS A 54 -2.82 11.61 5.99
C CYS A 54 -2.42 10.29 5.33
N ASP A 55 -1.96 9.34 6.15
CA ASP A 55 -1.67 7.99 5.69
C ASP A 55 -2.96 7.17 5.81
N ILE A 56 -3.49 6.76 4.65
CA ILE A 56 -4.69 5.94 4.55
C ILE A 56 -4.29 4.47 4.64
N LEU A 57 -4.88 3.77 5.60
CA LEU A 57 -4.68 2.34 5.80
C LEU A 57 -5.51 1.54 4.79
N GLY A 58 -4.91 0.49 4.26
CA GLY A 58 -5.56 -0.54 3.47
C GLY A 58 -5.12 -1.92 3.92
N LYS A 59 -5.96 -2.92 3.66
CA LYS A 59 -5.68 -4.33 3.94
C LYS A 59 -5.52 -5.09 2.64
N ILE A 60 -4.43 -5.84 2.50
CA ILE A 60 -4.20 -6.68 1.32
C ILE A 60 -5.25 -7.78 1.27
N SER A 61 -5.99 -7.86 0.17
CA SER A 61 -7.09 -8.82 -0.02
C SER A 61 -6.78 -9.89 -1.07
N ALA A 62 -5.98 -9.57 -2.09
CA ALA A 62 -5.53 -10.54 -3.09
C ALA A 62 -4.15 -10.17 -3.67
N CYS A 63 -3.46 -11.18 -4.21
CA CYS A 63 -2.23 -11.02 -4.96
C CYS A 63 -2.28 -11.98 -6.16
N THR A 64 -2.18 -11.46 -7.37
CA THR A 64 -2.27 -12.21 -8.63
C THR A 64 -1.10 -11.85 -9.55
N LEU A 65 -0.58 -12.83 -10.29
CA LEU A 65 0.43 -12.56 -11.31
C LEU A 65 -0.22 -11.81 -12.48
N VAL A 66 0.46 -10.80 -13.01
CA VAL A 66 0.06 -10.13 -14.25
C VAL A 66 0.41 -11.06 -15.41
N ASP A 67 -0.60 -11.76 -15.93
CA ASP A 67 -0.44 -12.72 -17.03
C ASP A 67 -0.08 -12.05 -18.36
N HIS A 68 -0.45 -10.78 -18.55
CA HIS A 68 -0.29 -10.05 -19.82
C HIS A 68 0.19 -8.62 -19.58
N LEU A 69 1.49 -8.42 -19.35
CA LEU A 69 2.11 -7.14 -19.68
C LEU A 69 1.89 -6.95 -21.19
N PRO A 70 1.37 -5.81 -21.68
CA PRO A 70 0.68 -5.76 -22.98
C PRO A 70 1.48 -6.46 -24.07
N ASP A 71 0.99 -7.62 -24.52
CA ASP A 71 1.55 -8.40 -25.63
C ASP A 71 1.72 -7.52 -26.87
N ARG A 72 0.93 -6.44 -26.99
CA ARG A 72 1.04 -5.43 -28.05
C ARG A 72 2.39 -4.71 -28.13
N ILE A 73 3.17 -4.63 -27.04
CA ILE A 73 4.51 -4.05 -27.06
C ILE A 73 5.53 -5.06 -27.64
N PHE A 74 5.28 -6.36 -27.42
CA PHE A 74 6.14 -7.46 -27.88
C PHE A 74 5.69 -8.07 -29.22
N ALA A 75 4.48 -7.77 -29.68
CA ALA A 75 3.92 -8.26 -30.94
C ALA A 75 4.48 -7.53 -32.17
N ASP A 76 5.20 -6.42 -31.96
CA ASP A 76 5.90 -5.71 -33.02
C ASP A 76 7.33 -6.26 -33.13
N THR A 77 7.57 -7.04 -34.18
CA THR A 77 8.84 -7.78 -34.39
C THR A 77 10.04 -6.88 -34.68
N GLU A 78 9.82 -5.57 -34.83
CA GLU A 78 10.88 -4.57 -35.03
C GLU A 78 11.37 -3.92 -33.72
N ILE A 79 10.72 -4.17 -32.59
CA ILE A 79 11.10 -3.54 -31.31
C ILE A 79 11.85 -4.53 -30.43
N ASP A 80 13.16 -4.29 -30.26
CA ASP A 80 13.98 -5.05 -29.32
C ASP A 80 13.44 -4.85 -27.88
N PRO A 81 12.97 -5.92 -27.21
CA PRO A 81 12.43 -5.85 -25.86
C PRO A 81 13.39 -5.23 -24.83
N SER A 82 14.70 -5.39 -25.04
CA SER A 82 15.74 -4.84 -24.18
C SER A 82 15.86 -3.32 -24.31
N ALA A 83 15.53 -2.75 -25.47
CA ALA A 83 15.54 -1.31 -25.71
C ALA A 83 14.40 -0.61 -24.97
N ILE A 84 13.20 -1.21 -24.91
CA ILE A 84 12.07 -0.70 -24.12
C ILE A 84 12.34 -0.80 -22.62
N ALA A 85 12.88 -1.93 -22.15
CA ALA A 85 13.27 -2.10 -20.76
C ALA A 85 14.28 -1.03 -20.32
N SER A 86 15.24 -0.70 -21.19
CA SER A 86 16.25 0.35 -20.96
C SER A 86 15.66 1.76 -20.99
N LEU A 87 14.67 2.02 -21.87
CA LEU A 87 13.99 3.32 -21.97
C LEU A 87 13.11 3.63 -20.76
N ILE A 88 12.54 2.59 -20.14
CA ILE A 88 11.63 2.68 -18.99
C ILE A 88 12.39 2.49 -17.65
N GLY A 89 13.65 2.05 -17.69
CA GLY A 89 14.48 1.84 -16.50
C GLY A 89 14.23 0.51 -15.77
N PHE A 90 13.67 -0.49 -16.46
CA PHE A 90 13.61 -1.85 -15.93
C PHE A 90 15.02 -2.44 -15.84
N LYS A 91 15.52 -2.59 -14.61
CA LYS A 91 16.85 -3.17 -14.32
C LYS A 91 16.94 -4.69 -14.54
N TYR A 92 15.83 -5.35 -14.86
CA TYR A 92 15.77 -6.80 -15.04
C TYR A 92 15.08 -7.15 -16.35
N ALA A 93 15.63 -8.13 -17.06
CA ALA A 93 14.94 -8.79 -18.16
C ALA A 93 13.73 -9.53 -17.55
N SER A 94 12.53 -9.03 -17.82
CA SER A 94 11.23 -9.59 -17.40
C SER A 94 11.08 -9.93 -15.90
N PRO A 95 11.01 -8.95 -14.99
CA PRO A 95 10.48 -9.24 -13.65
C PRO A 95 8.99 -9.62 -13.78
N GLU A 96 8.61 -10.75 -13.20
CA GLU A 96 7.21 -11.10 -12.95
C GLU A 96 6.55 -9.96 -12.16
N ILE A 97 5.53 -9.34 -12.73
CA ILE A 97 4.78 -8.25 -12.09
C ILE A 97 3.54 -8.85 -11.46
N TYR A 98 3.23 -8.44 -10.25
CA TYR A 98 2.07 -8.88 -9.50
C TYR A 98 1.11 -7.71 -9.29
N GLU A 99 -0.18 -7.98 -9.44
CA GLU A 99 -1.28 -7.11 -9.05
C GLU A 99 -1.74 -7.48 -7.65
N VAL A 100 -1.73 -6.49 -6.77
CA VAL A 100 -2.13 -6.65 -5.37
C VAL A 100 -3.38 -5.82 -5.15
N ALA A 101 -4.48 -6.49 -4.82
CA ALA A 101 -5.73 -5.84 -4.46
C ALA A 101 -5.71 -5.46 -2.98
N VAL A 102 -6.15 -4.25 -2.68
CA VAL A 102 -6.17 -3.69 -1.33
C VAL A 102 -7.53 -3.07 -1.04
N ASP A 103 -8.16 -3.55 0.03
CA ASP A 103 -9.39 -2.95 0.54
C ASP A 103 -9.04 -1.72 1.38
N VAL A 104 -9.64 -0.57 1.05
CA VAL A 104 -9.41 0.68 1.77
C VAL A 104 -10.09 0.61 3.14
N VAL A 105 -9.30 0.76 4.19
CA VAL A 105 -9.79 0.77 5.57
C VAL A 105 -10.11 2.21 5.96
N GLY A 106 -9.13 3.10 5.89
CA GLY A 106 -9.29 4.51 6.29
C GLY A 106 -8.15 4.99 7.19
N TYR A 107 -8.37 6.09 7.92
CA TYR A 107 -7.40 6.66 8.85
C TYR A 107 -8.10 7.18 10.11
N PHE A 108 -7.34 7.41 11.17
CA PHE A 108 -7.87 7.98 12.41
C PHE A 108 -7.63 9.49 12.45
N HIS A 109 -8.71 10.27 12.46
CA HIS A 109 -8.68 11.71 12.67
C HIS A 109 -8.86 12.03 14.17
N PRO A 110 -7.97 12.79 14.81
CA PRO A 110 -8.01 13.04 16.26
C PRO A 110 -9.36 13.55 16.79
N SER A 111 -10.01 14.45 16.02
CA SER A 111 -11.27 15.09 16.42
C SER A 111 -12.52 14.37 15.92
N LEU A 112 -12.42 13.58 14.85
CA LEU A 112 -13.58 13.02 14.12
C LEU A 112 -13.67 11.50 14.26
N GLY A 113 -12.62 10.85 14.78
CA GLY A 113 -12.52 9.40 14.86
C GLY A 113 -12.08 8.79 13.53
N PHE A 114 -12.49 7.54 13.30
CA PHE A 114 -12.07 6.79 12.12
C PHE A 114 -12.84 7.26 10.87
N ILE A 115 -12.10 7.68 9.84
CA ILE A 115 -12.62 8.19 8.57
C ILE A 115 -12.20 7.26 7.44
N ASN A 116 -13.17 6.80 6.65
CA ASN A 116 -12.90 6.16 5.37
C ASN A 116 -13.09 7.19 4.25
N PRO A 117 -12.05 7.48 3.42
CA PRO A 117 -12.15 8.45 2.33
C PRO A 117 -13.13 8.04 1.22
N ARG A 118 -13.51 6.76 1.13
CA ARG A 118 -14.38 6.18 0.09
C ARG A 118 -13.96 6.52 -1.34
N GLN A 119 -12.69 6.87 -1.53
CA GLN A 119 -12.11 7.22 -2.80
C GLN A 119 -10.80 6.44 -2.96
N PRO A 120 -10.60 5.77 -4.11
CA PRO A 120 -9.34 5.10 -4.39
C PRO A 120 -8.21 6.12 -4.58
N PRO A 121 -6.96 5.75 -4.25
CA PRO A 121 -5.80 6.59 -4.53
C PRO A 121 -5.65 6.86 -6.03
N LYS A 122 -5.01 7.98 -6.35
CA LYS A 122 -4.68 8.31 -7.75
C LYS A 122 -3.72 7.26 -8.32
N PRO A 123 -3.89 6.85 -9.60
CA PRO A 123 -2.89 6.07 -10.31
C PRO A 123 -1.50 6.72 -10.22
N GLY A 124 -0.47 5.91 -10.00
CA GLY A 124 0.90 6.36 -9.79
C GLY A 124 1.27 6.66 -8.33
N ALA A 125 0.30 6.71 -7.40
CA ALA A 125 0.59 6.85 -5.97
C ALA A 125 1.44 5.68 -5.45
N LYS A 126 2.30 5.95 -4.47
CA LYS A 126 3.16 4.93 -3.86
C LYS A 126 2.47 4.27 -2.67
N VAL A 127 2.53 2.94 -2.64
CA VAL A 127 2.04 2.12 -1.53
C VAL A 127 3.23 1.71 -0.69
N CYS A 128 3.12 1.87 0.62
CA CYS A 128 4.17 1.58 1.58
C CYS A 128 3.70 0.54 2.59
N LEU A 129 4.66 -0.22 3.14
CA LEU A 129 4.37 -1.09 4.27
C LEU A 129 4.14 -0.24 5.52
N VAL A 130 3.19 -0.66 6.35
CA VAL A 130 2.85 0.05 7.59
C VAL A 130 3.66 -0.54 8.73
N ASP A 131 4.38 0.30 9.47
CA ASP A 131 5.05 -0.13 10.68
C ASP A 131 4.06 -0.34 11.84
N ASP A 132 4.42 -1.19 12.80
CA ASP A 132 3.56 -1.55 13.93
C ASP A 132 3.07 -0.34 14.75
N LEU A 133 3.91 0.70 14.89
CA LEU A 133 3.56 1.91 15.65
C LEU A 133 2.48 2.71 14.92
N THR A 134 2.64 2.90 13.60
CA THR A 134 1.64 3.54 12.75
C THR A 134 0.34 2.74 12.75
N LEU A 135 0.40 1.41 12.66
CA LEU A 135 -0.77 0.56 12.70
C LEU A 135 -1.52 0.71 14.04
N CYS A 136 -0.81 0.65 15.16
CA CYS A 136 -1.38 0.85 16.50
C CYS A 136 -2.03 2.23 16.65
N ARG A 137 -1.41 3.27 16.10
CA ARG A 137 -1.94 4.64 16.15
C ARG A 137 -3.23 4.80 15.34
N ILE A 138 -3.33 4.15 14.18
CA ILE A 138 -4.51 4.26 13.30
C ILE A 138 -5.67 3.40 13.82
N LEU A 139 -5.39 2.20 14.32
CA LEU A 139 -6.42 1.27 14.77
C LEU A 139 -6.96 1.61 16.18
N ASN A 140 -6.14 2.18 17.06
CA ASN A 140 -6.51 2.40 18.46
C ASN A 140 -6.83 3.87 18.74
N LYS A 141 -8.10 4.16 19.07
CA LYS A 141 -8.52 5.47 19.60
C LYS A 141 -7.82 5.82 20.92
N LYS A 142 -7.53 4.82 21.75
CA LYS A 142 -6.86 4.95 23.03
C LYS A 142 -5.62 4.06 23.06
N GLN A 143 -4.49 4.64 23.43
CA GLN A 143 -3.23 3.92 23.50
C GLN A 143 -3.19 3.00 24.72
N ARG A 144 -2.34 1.98 24.65
CA ARG A 144 -2.18 1.02 25.75
C ARG A 144 -1.80 1.77 27.03
N GLY A 145 -2.61 1.60 28.07
CA GLY A 145 -2.39 2.25 29.37
C GLY A 145 -3.21 3.54 29.57
N GLU A 146 -3.88 4.05 28.55
CA GLU A 146 -4.84 5.15 28.74
C GLU A 146 -6.13 4.65 29.39
N VAL A 147 -6.78 5.51 30.17
CA VAL A 147 -8.08 5.22 30.80
C VAL A 147 -9.11 4.91 29.71
N GLY A 148 -9.74 3.73 29.82
CA GLY A 148 -10.69 3.21 28.82
C GLY A 148 -10.05 2.42 27.67
N SER A 149 -8.74 2.16 27.70
CA SER A 149 -8.11 1.21 26.77
C SER A 149 -8.32 -0.24 27.21
N ALA A 150 -8.46 -1.14 26.24
CA ALA A 150 -8.44 -2.58 26.43
C ALA A 150 -7.51 -3.18 25.37
N THR A 151 -6.66 -4.13 25.77
CA THR A 151 -5.70 -4.77 24.86
C THR A 151 -6.12 -6.21 24.62
N MET A 152 -6.48 -6.53 23.39
CA MET A 152 -6.61 -7.91 22.92
C MET A 152 -5.38 -8.25 22.09
N VAL A 153 -4.67 -9.29 22.49
CA VAL A 153 -3.55 -9.86 21.72
C VAL A 153 -3.90 -11.29 21.34
N LEU A 154 -3.47 -11.72 20.17
CA LEU A 154 -3.46 -13.15 19.85
C LEU A 154 -2.34 -13.78 20.66
N ALA A 155 -2.68 -14.57 21.68
CA ALA A 155 -1.70 -15.38 22.39
C ALA A 155 -1.25 -16.51 21.45
N VAL A 156 -0.06 -16.38 20.88
CA VAL A 156 0.58 -17.50 20.18
C VAL A 156 1.09 -18.44 21.28
N ALA A 157 0.35 -19.53 21.51
CA ALA A 157 0.82 -20.60 22.38
C ALA A 157 2.06 -21.22 21.74
N ASN A 158 3.24 -20.93 22.28
CA ASN A 158 4.42 -21.74 22.01
C ASN A 158 4.09 -23.18 22.44
N ARG A 159 3.98 -24.09 21.48
CA ARG A 159 4.15 -25.52 21.75
C ARG A 159 5.64 -25.79 21.67
N ASP A 160 6.20 -26.20 22.81
CA ASP A 160 7.48 -26.90 22.90
C ASP A 160 7.47 -28.21 22.08
#